data_AF-A0AAD2FR80-F1
#
_entry.id   AF-A0AAD2FR80-F1
#
_cell.length_a   1.000
_cell.length_b   1.000
_cell.length_c   1.000
_cell.angle_alpha   90.00
_cell.angle_beta   90.00
_cell.angle_gamma   90.00
#
_symmetry.space_group_name_H-M   'P 1'
#
loop_
_entity.id
_entity.type
_entity.pdbx_description
1 polymer ?
#
loop_
_entity_poly.entity_id
_entity_poly.type
_entity_poly.pdbx_seq_one_letter_code
_entity_poly.pdbx_strand_id
1 'polypeptide(L)'
;MAVNAVVEQNNQTLAFIQQGDFVNAIESSSHALRCCRLLIGGEAEMLLNECLDHCMLLRSPVNANPPPMPSGDDPVFIYRQGITIPLRTSFVDLTCVTPILIFNAALAHQLLAEQQQALQPQQQRQQQRQQQRQDREQDEEDRDDLIYMLQMKARQLYRLAHSTVDTEVNVLFHFVVVNNTAVIDRRVGNPAVSNASFYYLMARFLILQHQGMNERIRHLEGFWVNLPTSPSAAES
;
A
#
# COMPACT_ATOMS: atom_id res chain seq x y z
N MET A 1 -13.17 -15.62 19.87
CA MET A 1 -13.63 -14.23 20.13
C MET A 1 -12.55 -13.19 19.81
N ALA A 2 -11.31 -13.33 20.28
CA ALA A 2 -10.32 -12.25 20.11
C ALA A 2 -9.84 -12.03 18.66
N VAL A 3 -9.79 -13.08 17.82
CA VAL A 3 -9.45 -12.92 16.39
C VAL A 3 -10.51 -12.10 15.64
N ASN A 4 -11.80 -12.29 15.95
CA ASN A 4 -12.88 -11.51 15.33
C ASN A 4 -12.74 -10.01 15.61
N ALA A 5 -12.34 -9.64 16.83
CA ALA A 5 -12.08 -8.24 17.17
C ALA A 5 -10.96 -7.63 16.32
N VAL A 6 -9.89 -8.39 16.05
CA VAL A 6 -8.80 -7.96 15.16
C VAL A 6 -9.29 -7.78 13.73
N VAL A 7 -10.11 -8.71 13.24
CA VAL A 7 -10.71 -8.65 11.89
C VAL A 7 -11.66 -7.46 11.75
N GLU A 8 -12.52 -7.24 12.74
CA GLU A 8 -13.43 -6.08 12.80
C GLU A 8 -12.63 -4.78 12.78
N GLN A 9 -11.56 -4.69 13.58
CA GLN A 9 -10.70 -3.51 13.61
C GLN A 9 -9.96 -3.29 12.28
N ASN A 10 -9.54 -4.36 11.59
CA ASN A 10 -9.00 -4.25 10.25
C ASN A 10 -10.03 -3.66 9.28
N ASN A 11 -11.26 -4.18 9.31
CA ASN A 11 -12.32 -3.71 8.42
C ASN A 11 -12.72 -2.26 8.73
N GLN A 12 -12.66 -1.84 9.99
CA GLN A 12 -12.80 -0.44 10.39
C GLN A 12 -11.68 0.44 9.81
N THR A 13 -10.44 -0.03 9.81
CA THR A 13 -9.31 0.65 9.16
C THR A 13 -9.60 0.89 7.68
N LEU A 14 -10.13 -0.11 6.98
CA LEU A 14 -10.49 0.02 5.57
C LEU A 14 -11.59 1.06 5.33
N ALA A 15 -12.57 1.14 6.22
CA ALA A 15 -13.62 2.15 6.14
C ALA A 15 -13.03 3.57 6.24
N PHE A 16 -12.09 3.80 7.16
CA PHE A 16 -11.39 5.08 7.26
C PHE A 16 -10.55 5.41 6.02
N ILE A 17 -9.83 4.42 5.47
CA ILE A 17 -9.08 4.59 4.19
C ILE A 17 -10.02 5.01 3.06
N GLN A 18 -11.19 4.38 2.95
CA GLN A 18 -12.19 4.69 1.91
C GLN A 18 -12.78 6.09 2.06
N GLN A 19 -12.86 6.61 3.29
CA GLN A 19 -13.34 7.96 3.60
C GLN A 19 -12.26 9.04 3.43
N GLY A 20 -11.00 8.65 3.18
CA GLY A 20 -9.87 9.60 3.14
C GLY A 20 -9.40 10.07 4.53
N ASP A 21 -9.87 9.42 5.60
CA ASP A 21 -9.51 9.72 6.98
C ASP A 21 -8.32 8.88 7.43
N PHE A 22 -7.15 9.24 6.91
CA PHE A 22 -5.95 8.42 7.09
C PHE A 22 -5.38 8.46 8.50
N VAL A 23 -5.66 9.51 9.29
CA VAL A 23 -5.25 9.60 10.69
C VAL A 23 -5.98 8.52 11.51
N ASN A 24 -7.31 8.46 11.41
CA ASN A 24 -8.08 7.42 12.09
C ASN A 24 -7.76 6.01 11.55
N ALA A 25 -7.42 5.87 10.26
CA ALA A 25 -6.93 4.61 9.72
C ALA A 25 -5.61 4.16 10.38
N ILE A 26 -4.65 5.07 10.61
CA ILE A 26 -3.39 4.76 11.28
C ILE A 26 -3.63 4.34 12.73
N GLU A 27 -4.49 5.05 13.46
CA GLU A 27 -4.81 4.71 14.85
C GLU A 27 -5.50 3.35 14.95
N SER A 28 -6.50 3.12 14.10
CA SER A 28 -7.25 1.87 14.00
C SER A 28 -6.34 0.68 13.68
N SER A 29 -5.47 0.81 12.68
CA SER A 29 -4.53 -0.26 12.31
C SER A 29 -3.49 -0.52 13.39
N SER A 30 -3.00 0.53 14.07
CA SER A 30 -2.10 0.40 15.21
C SER A 30 -2.77 -0.32 16.40
N HIS A 31 -4.07 -0.10 16.61
CA HIS A 31 -4.83 -0.86 17.60
C HIS A 31 -4.93 -2.34 17.21
N ALA A 32 -5.31 -2.63 15.96
CA ALA A 32 -5.40 -4.01 15.45
C ALA A 32 -4.08 -4.77 15.60
N LEU A 33 -2.94 -4.15 15.26
CA LEU A 33 -1.61 -4.74 15.42
C LEU A 33 -1.26 -5.04 16.88
N ARG A 34 -1.60 -4.13 17.80
CA ARG A 34 -1.40 -4.37 19.26
C ARG A 34 -2.24 -5.56 19.74
N CYS A 35 -3.50 -5.63 19.33
CA CYS A 35 -4.37 -6.76 19.67
C CYS A 35 -3.83 -8.07 19.07
N CYS A 36 -3.39 -8.06 17.81
CA CYS A 36 -2.81 -9.22 17.14
C CYS A 36 -1.54 -9.72 17.87
N ARG A 37 -0.67 -8.80 18.31
CA ARG A 37 0.53 -9.15 19.08
C ARG A 37 0.20 -9.87 20.39
N LEU A 38 -0.88 -9.50 21.06
CA LEU A 38 -1.32 -10.18 22.28
C LEU A 38 -1.80 -11.62 22.01
N LEU A 39 -2.28 -11.90 20.79
CA LEU A 39 -2.76 -13.23 20.40
C LEU A 39 -1.63 -14.18 20.03
N ILE A 40 -0.57 -13.68 19.40
CA ILE A 40 0.60 -14.48 18.99
C ILE A 40 1.41 -14.97 20.23
N GLY A 41 1.22 -14.37 21.39
CA GLY A 41 1.83 -14.82 22.65
C GLY A 41 1.20 -16.10 23.24
N GLY A 42 0.09 -16.58 22.69
CA GLY A 42 -0.47 -17.91 23.01
C GLY A 42 -0.05 -18.94 21.96
N GLU A 43 0.05 -20.21 22.34
CA GLU A 43 0.34 -21.32 21.40
C GLU A 43 -0.70 -21.36 20.28
N ALA A 44 -0.41 -20.68 19.17
CA ALA A 44 -1.24 -20.68 17.98
C ALA A 44 -0.81 -21.85 17.10
N GLU A 45 -1.68 -22.85 16.98
CA GLU A 45 -1.55 -23.87 15.94
C GLU A 45 -1.61 -23.17 14.57
N MET A 46 -0.51 -23.29 13.81
CA MET A 46 -0.44 -22.88 12.42
C MET A 46 -1.30 -23.84 11.58
N LEU A 47 -2.53 -23.44 11.26
CA LEU A 47 -3.41 -24.18 10.36
C LEU A 47 -3.32 -23.60 8.96
N LEU A 48 -2.95 -24.47 8.01
CA LEU A 48 -2.87 -24.32 6.55
C LEU A 48 -3.09 -22.91 5.98
N ASN A 49 -2.03 -22.39 5.33
CA ASN A 49 -1.98 -21.28 4.39
C ASN A 49 -3.25 -21.12 3.52
N GLU A 50 -4.31 -20.50 4.03
CA GLU A 50 -5.31 -19.89 3.16
C GLU A 50 -4.60 -18.71 2.48
N CYS A 51 -4.23 -18.89 1.21
CA CYS A 51 -3.36 -17.98 0.47
C CYS A 51 -3.82 -16.52 0.62
N LEU A 52 -2.94 -15.63 1.09
CA LEU A 52 -3.19 -14.19 1.24
C LEU A 52 -3.74 -13.56 -0.05
N ASP A 53 -3.29 -14.09 -1.19
CA ASP A 53 -3.81 -13.71 -2.50
C ASP A 53 -5.34 -13.87 -2.55
N HIS A 54 -5.92 -14.90 -1.93
CA HIS A 54 -7.38 -15.07 -1.84
C HIS A 54 -8.05 -13.89 -1.15
N CYS A 55 -7.52 -13.42 -0.01
CA CYS A 55 -8.05 -12.25 0.68
C CYS A 55 -8.01 -10.98 -0.19
N MET A 56 -6.99 -10.85 -1.05
CA MET A 56 -6.89 -9.75 -2.01
C MET A 56 -7.92 -9.88 -3.14
N LEU A 57 -8.18 -11.11 -3.59
CA LEU A 57 -9.10 -11.42 -4.68
C LEU A 57 -10.58 -11.27 -4.30
N LEU A 58 -10.94 -11.40 -3.01
CA LEU A 58 -12.33 -11.28 -2.52
C LEU A 58 -13.01 -9.93 -2.83
N ARG A 59 -12.25 -8.89 -3.16
CA ARG A 59 -12.77 -7.56 -3.54
C ARG A 59 -12.82 -7.29 -5.03
N SER A 60 -12.35 -8.20 -5.89
CA SER A 60 -12.50 -7.99 -7.32
C SER A 60 -13.92 -8.34 -7.75
N PRO A 61 -14.76 -7.36 -8.14
CA PRO A 61 -16.04 -7.69 -8.72
C PRO A 61 -15.78 -8.16 -10.15
N VAL A 62 -15.44 -9.44 -10.32
CA VAL A 62 -15.22 -10.03 -11.66
C VAL A 62 -16.49 -9.93 -12.53
N ASN A 63 -17.66 -9.64 -11.93
CA ASN A 63 -18.95 -9.55 -12.62
C ASN A 63 -19.82 -8.31 -12.29
N ALA A 64 -19.36 -7.35 -11.49
CA ALA A 64 -20.10 -6.08 -11.36
C ALA A 64 -19.48 -5.10 -12.35
N ASN A 65 -20.31 -4.53 -13.23
CA ASN A 65 -19.90 -3.44 -14.14
C ASN A 65 -18.88 -2.54 -13.42
N PRO A 66 -17.64 -2.41 -13.94
CA PRO A 66 -16.64 -1.62 -13.27
C PRO A 66 -17.25 -0.25 -12.97
N PRO A 67 -17.18 0.25 -11.72
CA PRO A 67 -17.63 1.60 -11.43
C PRO A 67 -16.95 2.52 -12.46
N PRO A 68 -17.68 3.49 -13.04
CA PRO A 68 -17.14 4.35 -14.08
C PRO A 68 -15.80 4.88 -13.60
N MET A 69 -14.75 4.49 -14.33
CA MET A 69 -13.39 4.92 -14.05
C MET A 69 -13.43 6.44 -13.83
N PRO A 70 -12.87 6.96 -12.72
CA PRO A 70 -12.77 8.40 -12.55
C PRO A 70 -12.02 8.93 -13.77
N SER A 71 -12.74 9.67 -14.61
CA SER A 71 -12.24 10.33 -15.81
C SER A 71 -11.50 11.59 -15.37
N GLY A 72 -10.39 11.36 -14.69
CA GLY A 72 -9.45 12.39 -14.26
C GLY A 72 -8.05 11.86 -14.54
N ASP A 73 -7.37 12.52 -15.47
CA ASP A 73 -6.00 12.25 -15.90
C ASP A 73 -5.02 12.28 -14.70
N ASP A 74 -4.80 11.15 -14.05
CA ASP A 74 -3.46 10.73 -13.61
C ASP A 74 -3.49 9.26 -13.15
N PRO A 75 -3.11 8.29 -14.00
CA PRO A 75 -3.13 6.89 -13.63
C PRO A 75 -1.85 6.50 -12.86
N VAL A 76 -1.42 7.28 -11.87
CA VAL A 76 -0.30 6.90 -10.98
C VAL A 76 -0.87 5.98 -9.89
N PHE A 77 -1.47 4.87 -10.29
CA PHE A 77 -2.10 3.95 -9.36
C PHE A 77 -1.04 3.03 -8.74
N ILE A 78 -0.63 3.45 -7.55
CA ILE A 78 -0.29 2.59 -6.42
C ILE A 78 -1.45 1.64 -6.15
N TYR A 79 -1.17 0.45 -5.64
CA TYR A 79 -2.21 -0.41 -5.10
C TYR A 79 -2.79 0.27 -3.83
N ARG A 80 -3.82 1.11 -4.02
CA ARG A 80 -4.43 1.97 -3.00
C ARG A 80 -5.56 1.29 -2.23
N GLN A 81 -5.78 0.00 -2.48
CA GLN A 81 -6.86 -0.76 -1.86
C GLN A 81 -6.29 -1.54 -0.69
N GLY A 82 -6.85 -1.30 0.51
CA GLY A 82 -6.52 -2.15 1.64
C GLY A 82 -7.16 -3.54 1.51
N ILE A 83 -6.54 -4.53 2.13
CA ILE A 83 -6.93 -5.94 2.05
C ILE A 83 -7.96 -6.25 3.13
N THR A 84 -9.10 -6.80 2.72
CA THR A 84 -10.20 -7.20 3.62
C THR A 84 -9.94 -8.59 4.16
N ILE A 85 -10.24 -8.78 5.45
CA ILE A 85 -10.23 -10.11 6.06
C ILE A 85 -11.68 -10.57 6.20
N PRO A 86 -12.06 -11.71 5.62
CA PRO A 86 -13.44 -12.21 5.68
C PRO A 86 -13.82 -12.58 7.12
N LEU A 87 -14.98 -12.09 7.58
CA LEU A 87 -15.53 -12.38 8.92
C LEU A 87 -16.10 -13.80 9.08
N ARG A 88 -16.29 -14.52 7.96
CA ARG A 88 -17.13 -15.74 7.91
C ARG A 88 -16.37 -17.06 7.81
N THR A 89 -15.04 -17.05 7.84
CA THR A 89 -14.29 -18.31 7.87
C THR A 89 -14.21 -18.79 9.32
N SER A 90 -14.65 -20.03 9.54
CA SER A 90 -14.69 -20.67 10.87
C SER A 90 -13.32 -20.73 11.54
N PHE A 91 -12.25 -20.54 10.75
CA PHE A 91 -10.86 -20.46 11.16
C PHE A 91 -10.21 -19.33 10.35
N VAL A 92 -9.81 -18.25 11.02
CA VAL A 92 -9.00 -17.20 10.40
C VAL A 92 -7.55 -17.47 10.80
N ASP A 93 -6.71 -17.78 9.81
CA ASP A 93 -5.29 -18.05 10.01
C ASP A 93 -4.54 -16.75 10.37
N LEU A 94 -3.96 -16.71 11.58
CA LEU A 94 -3.17 -15.57 12.06
C LEU A 94 -1.91 -15.31 11.22
N THR A 95 -1.38 -16.33 10.52
CA THR A 95 -0.27 -16.16 9.58
C THR A 95 -0.67 -15.28 8.39
N CYS A 96 -1.96 -15.22 8.07
CA CYS A 96 -2.50 -14.37 7.02
C CYS A 96 -2.99 -13.01 7.56
N VAL A 97 -3.55 -12.98 8.78
CA VAL A 97 -4.02 -11.73 9.40
C VAL A 97 -2.87 -10.75 9.60
N THR A 98 -1.77 -11.20 10.17
CA THR A 98 -0.64 -10.33 10.54
C THR A 98 -0.09 -9.52 9.36
N PRO A 99 0.31 -10.13 8.23
CA PRO A 99 0.80 -9.38 7.06
C PRO A 99 -0.26 -8.44 6.47
N ILE A 100 -1.55 -8.80 6.50
CA ILE A 100 -2.64 -7.91 6.05
C ILE A 100 -2.73 -6.66 6.93
N LEU A 101 -2.67 -6.81 8.25
CA LEU A 101 -2.69 -5.67 9.18
C LEU A 101 -1.50 -4.74 8.94
N ILE A 102 -0.30 -5.31 8.79
CA ILE A 102 0.93 -4.54 8.54
C ILE A 102 0.82 -3.80 7.21
N PHE A 103 0.33 -4.48 6.17
CA PHE A 103 0.10 -3.88 4.86
C PHE A 103 -0.88 -2.71 4.92
N ASN A 104 -2.04 -2.88 5.56
CA ASN A 104 -3.05 -1.82 5.66
C ASN A 104 -2.55 -0.62 6.50
N ALA A 105 -1.74 -0.87 7.52
CA ALA A 105 -1.06 0.18 8.27
C ALA A 105 -0.05 0.95 7.40
N ALA A 106 0.76 0.25 6.60
CA ALA A 106 1.70 0.85 5.66
C ALA A 106 0.98 1.73 4.65
N LEU A 107 -0.12 1.22 4.10
CA LEU A 107 -0.96 1.91 3.12
C LEU A 107 -1.55 3.21 3.71
N ALA A 108 -2.06 3.18 4.94
CA ALA A 108 -2.61 4.38 5.58
C ALA A 108 -1.56 5.50 5.73
N HIS A 109 -0.34 5.16 6.14
CA HIS A 109 0.77 6.13 6.22
C HIS A 109 1.13 6.69 4.84
N GLN A 110 1.20 5.84 3.82
CA GLN A 110 1.51 6.26 2.47
C GLN A 110 0.44 7.23 1.92
N LEU A 111 -0.84 6.91 2.10
CA LEU A 111 -1.95 7.74 1.63
C LEU A 111 -2.02 9.08 2.37
N LEU A 112 -1.72 9.11 3.67
CA LEU A 112 -1.61 10.36 4.41
C LEU A 112 -0.48 11.24 3.86
N ALA A 113 0.70 10.67 3.58
CA ALA A 113 1.81 11.41 2.99
C ALA A 113 1.43 12.02 1.63
N GLU A 114 0.69 11.28 0.80
CA GLU A 114 0.19 11.75 -0.49
C GLU A 114 -0.83 12.88 -0.35
N GLN A 115 -1.75 12.77 0.60
CA GLN A 115 -2.73 13.83 0.90
C GLN A 115 -2.02 15.12 1.32
N GLN A 116 -1.02 15.02 2.21
CA GLN A 116 -0.23 16.18 2.64
C GLN A 116 0.53 16.80 1.47
N GLN A 117 1.08 15.98 0.57
CA GLN A 117 1.74 16.44 -0.65
C GLN A 117 0.77 17.17 -1.58
N ALA A 118 -0.42 16.63 -1.82
CA ALA A 118 -1.44 17.22 -2.70
C ALA A 118 -1.94 18.61 -2.21
N LEU A 119 -1.85 18.88 -0.91
CA LEU A 119 -2.18 20.18 -0.33
C LEU A 119 -1.13 21.27 -0.64
N GLN A 120 -0.11 21.04 -1.46
CA GLN A 120 0.84 22.08 -1.90
C GLN A 120 0.11 23.07 -2.82
N PRO A 121 -0.06 24.36 -2.46
CA PRO A 121 -0.70 25.33 -3.33
C PRO A 121 0.24 25.69 -4.49
N GLN A 122 0.15 24.98 -5.61
CA GLN A 122 1.02 25.19 -6.77
C GLN A 122 0.81 26.54 -7.50
N GLN A 123 -0.26 27.31 -7.21
CA GLN A 123 -0.56 28.53 -7.99
C GLN A 123 -0.76 29.85 -7.21
N GLN A 124 -0.90 29.85 -5.87
CA GLN A 124 -1.11 31.11 -5.12
C GLN A 124 0.17 31.80 -4.62
N ARG A 125 1.35 31.20 -4.84
CA ARG A 125 2.62 31.70 -4.27
C ARG A 125 3.20 32.94 -4.96
N GLN A 126 2.79 33.31 -6.19
CA GLN A 126 3.41 34.45 -6.88
C GLN A 126 2.92 35.83 -6.43
N GLN A 127 1.73 35.97 -5.84
CA GLN A 127 1.17 37.31 -5.51
C GLN A 127 1.33 37.77 -4.06
N GLN A 128 1.67 36.90 -3.09
CA GLN A 128 1.78 37.28 -1.65
C GLN A 128 3.22 37.32 -1.09
N ARG A 129 4.24 37.19 -1.94
CA ARG A 129 5.61 36.77 -1.57
C ARG A 129 6.56 37.79 -0.92
N GLN A 130 6.13 39.00 -0.59
CA GLN A 130 7.07 40.02 -0.07
C GLN A 130 7.00 40.30 1.43
N GLN A 131 5.94 39.93 2.17
CA GLN A 131 5.81 40.28 3.59
C GLN A 131 5.69 39.11 4.58
N GLN A 132 5.56 37.87 4.13
CA GLN A 132 5.43 36.68 5.00
C GLN A 132 6.41 35.56 4.60
N ARG A 133 7.69 35.88 4.42
CA ARG A 133 8.67 34.87 3.95
C ARG A 133 9.11 33.90 5.05
N GLN A 134 9.43 34.40 6.25
CA GLN A 134 10.04 33.57 7.28
C GLN A 134 9.08 32.53 7.88
N ASP A 135 7.87 32.94 8.30
CA ASP A 135 6.90 32.00 8.89
C ASP A 135 6.46 30.91 7.89
N ARG A 136 6.39 31.24 6.58
CA ARG A 136 6.02 30.28 5.54
C ARG A 136 7.12 29.30 5.20
N GLU A 137 8.38 29.72 5.27
CA GLU A 137 9.52 28.82 5.00
C GLU A 137 9.59 27.72 6.07
N GLN A 138 9.34 28.06 7.34
CA GLN A 138 9.32 27.09 8.43
C GLN A 138 8.14 26.10 8.32
N ASP A 139 6.92 26.60 8.03
CA ASP A 139 5.75 25.73 7.85
C ASP A 139 5.91 24.75 6.67
N GLU A 140 6.61 25.17 5.61
CA GLU A 140 6.90 24.31 4.46
C GLU A 140 7.92 23.21 4.80
N GLU A 141 8.98 23.54 5.55
CA GLU A 141 10.00 22.59 6.01
C GLU A 141 9.39 21.53 6.96
N ASP A 142 8.63 21.97 7.96
CA ASP A 142 7.96 21.06 8.92
C ASP A 142 7.01 20.09 8.20
N ARG A 143 6.36 20.54 7.13
CA ARG A 143 5.46 19.72 6.33
C ARG A 143 6.21 18.71 5.48
N ASP A 144 7.30 19.11 4.84
CA ASP A 144 8.12 18.21 4.03
C ASP A 144 8.77 17.12 4.90
N ASP A 145 9.20 17.48 6.11
CA ASP A 145 9.67 16.53 7.13
C ASP A 145 8.58 15.55 7.57
N LEU A 146 7.35 16.02 7.77
CA LEU A 146 6.21 15.16 8.07
C LEU A 146 5.93 14.16 6.93
N ILE A 147 5.92 14.64 5.68
CA ILE A 147 5.72 13.79 4.49
C ILE A 147 6.81 12.73 4.41
N TYR A 148 8.07 13.13 4.58
CA TYR A 148 9.20 12.22 4.56
C TYR A 148 9.08 11.16 5.67
N MET A 149 8.75 11.57 6.89
CA MET A 149 8.58 10.66 8.04
C MET A 149 7.46 9.64 7.79
N LEU A 150 6.32 10.07 7.23
CA LEU A 150 5.20 9.19 6.86
C LEU A 150 5.61 8.18 5.78
N GLN A 151 6.32 8.61 4.74
CA GLN A 151 6.83 7.72 3.68
C GLN A 151 7.81 6.70 4.24
N MET A 152 8.70 7.11 5.14
CA MET A 152 9.68 6.23 5.77
C MET A 152 9.01 5.17 6.66
N LYS A 153 7.98 5.54 7.42
CA LYS A 153 7.16 4.58 8.19
C LYS A 153 6.45 3.59 7.28
N ALA A 154 5.79 4.06 6.22
CA ALA A 154 5.15 3.18 5.23
C ALA A 154 6.15 2.18 4.64
N ARG A 155 7.36 2.65 4.26
CA ARG A 155 8.42 1.80 3.74
C ARG A 155 8.86 0.71 4.73
N GLN A 156 9.05 1.07 6.00
CA GLN A 156 9.43 0.11 7.04
C GLN A 156 8.36 -0.96 7.23
N LEU A 157 7.09 -0.56 7.26
CA LEU A 157 5.97 -1.49 7.40
C LEU A 157 5.83 -2.41 6.19
N TYR A 158 5.98 -1.91 4.95
CA TYR A 158 5.98 -2.78 3.77
C TYR A 158 7.11 -3.81 3.80
N ARG A 159 8.33 -3.41 4.20
CA ARG A 159 9.44 -4.36 4.36
C ARG A 159 9.15 -5.41 5.44
N LEU A 160 8.51 -5.02 6.52
CA LEU A 160 8.08 -5.96 7.55
C LEU A 160 7.03 -6.94 6.99
N ALA A 161 6.00 -6.45 6.31
CA ALA A 161 4.98 -7.28 5.65
C ALA A 161 5.60 -8.28 4.67
N HIS A 162 6.59 -7.85 3.88
CA HIS A 162 7.35 -8.71 2.98
C HIS A 162 8.08 -9.84 3.72
N SER A 163 8.71 -9.55 4.87
CA SER A 163 9.42 -10.57 5.66
C SER A 163 8.52 -11.57 6.38
N THR A 164 7.22 -11.27 6.52
CA THR A 164 6.28 -12.11 7.26
C THR A 164 5.59 -13.18 6.43
N VAL A 165 5.85 -13.24 5.12
CA VAL A 165 5.12 -14.12 4.19
C VAL A 165 6.06 -14.95 3.33
N ASP A 166 5.63 -16.16 2.99
CA ASP A 166 6.25 -16.93 1.93
C ASP A 166 5.90 -16.30 0.57
N THR A 167 6.92 -15.84 -0.14
CA THR A 167 6.81 -15.14 -1.43
C THR A 167 6.50 -16.07 -2.59
N GLU A 168 6.75 -17.38 -2.46
CA GLU A 168 6.42 -18.37 -3.49
C GLU A 168 4.93 -18.70 -3.45
N VAL A 169 4.33 -18.68 -2.27
CA VAL A 169 2.91 -18.97 -2.05
C VAL A 169 2.03 -17.74 -2.34
N ASN A 170 2.42 -16.55 -1.86
CA ASN A 170 1.60 -15.34 -1.86
C ASN A 170 2.10 -14.30 -2.88
N VAL A 171 2.01 -14.67 -4.15
CA VAL A 171 2.64 -13.93 -5.25
C VAL A 171 2.02 -12.54 -5.43
N LEU A 172 0.68 -12.41 -5.35
CA LEU A 172 0.01 -11.13 -5.52
C LEU A 172 0.36 -10.17 -4.37
N PHE A 173 0.33 -10.68 -3.15
CA PHE A 173 0.69 -9.90 -1.97
C PHE A 173 2.12 -9.38 -2.07
N HIS A 174 3.06 -10.28 -2.40
CA HIS A 174 4.46 -9.92 -2.63
C HIS A 174 4.62 -8.83 -3.70
N PHE A 175 3.93 -8.99 -4.82
CA PHE A 175 3.97 -8.05 -5.93
C PHE A 175 3.54 -6.64 -5.49
N VAL A 176 2.43 -6.56 -4.76
CA VAL A 176 1.87 -5.30 -4.26
C VAL A 176 2.80 -4.62 -3.25
N VAL A 177 3.36 -5.39 -2.31
CA VAL A 177 4.28 -4.87 -1.29
C VAL A 177 5.55 -4.31 -1.93
N VAL A 178 6.15 -5.03 -2.88
CA VAL A 178 7.36 -4.56 -3.58
C VAL A 178 7.04 -3.36 -4.46
N ASN A 179 5.89 -3.33 -5.14
CA ASN A 179 5.50 -2.18 -5.97
C ASN A 179 5.37 -0.91 -5.13
N ASN A 180 4.61 -0.96 -4.04
CA ASN A 180 4.41 0.20 -3.18
C ASN A 180 5.72 0.66 -2.52
N THR A 181 6.60 -0.29 -2.16
CA THR A 181 7.96 0.01 -1.67
C THR A 181 8.80 0.74 -2.73
N ALA A 182 8.78 0.26 -3.98
CA ALA A 182 9.53 0.86 -5.09
C ALA A 182 9.06 2.29 -5.40
N VAL A 183 7.76 2.55 -5.32
CA VAL A 183 7.19 3.89 -5.47
C VAL A 183 7.69 4.83 -4.37
N ILE A 184 7.68 4.38 -3.11
CA ILE A 184 8.21 5.17 -1.99
C ILE A 184 9.70 5.43 -2.19
N ASP A 185 10.50 4.40 -2.51
CA ASP A 185 11.95 4.56 -2.72
C ASP A 185 12.26 5.57 -3.82
N ARG A 186 11.45 5.64 -4.90
CA ARG A 186 11.58 6.69 -5.91
C ARG A 186 11.36 8.09 -5.32
N ARG A 187 10.30 8.26 -4.52
CA ARG A 187 9.91 9.56 -3.94
C ARG A 187 10.90 10.06 -2.89
N VAL A 188 11.50 9.16 -2.10
CA VAL A 188 12.52 9.53 -1.10
C VAL A 188 13.93 9.66 -1.70
N GLY A 189 14.06 9.77 -3.02
CA GLY A 189 15.35 10.02 -3.68
C GLY A 189 16.23 8.79 -3.87
N ASN A 190 15.67 7.56 -3.85
CA ASN A 190 16.38 6.31 -4.12
C ASN A 190 15.94 5.65 -5.46
N PRO A 191 16.12 6.32 -6.62
CA PRO A 191 15.62 5.82 -7.90
C PRO A 191 16.31 4.53 -8.35
N ALA A 192 17.55 4.28 -7.96
CA ALA A 192 18.26 3.05 -8.30
C ALA A 192 17.60 1.80 -7.68
N VAL A 193 17.27 1.86 -6.39
CA VAL A 193 16.58 0.77 -5.66
C VAL A 193 15.16 0.58 -6.19
N SER A 194 14.48 1.69 -6.46
CA SER A 194 13.16 1.70 -7.10
C SER A 194 13.18 0.97 -8.44
N ASN A 195 14.11 1.34 -9.33
CA ASN A 195 14.23 0.73 -10.66
C ASN A 195 14.59 -0.76 -10.58
N ALA A 196 15.51 -1.16 -9.69
CA ALA A 196 15.83 -2.57 -9.46
C ALA A 196 14.59 -3.38 -9.04
N SER A 197 13.75 -2.80 -8.18
CA SER A 197 12.49 -3.42 -7.74
C SER A 197 11.49 -3.55 -8.89
N PHE A 198 11.37 -2.53 -9.73
CA PHE A 198 10.51 -2.58 -10.92
C PHE A 198 10.98 -3.62 -11.95
N TYR A 199 12.28 -3.75 -12.19
CA TYR A 199 12.83 -4.80 -13.06
C TYR A 199 12.58 -6.20 -12.51
N TYR A 200 12.73 -6.37 -11.19
CA TYR A 200 12.40 -7.63 -10.53
C TYR A 200 10.92 -7.99 -10.72
N LEU A 201 10.01 -7.04 -10.49
CA LEU A 201 8.57 -7.25 -10.68
C LEU A 201 8.20 -7.54 -12.13
N MET A 202 8.82 -6.85 -13.08
CA MET A 202 8.68 -7.14 -14.51
C MET A 202 9.07 -8.58 -14.85
N ALA A 203 10.27 -9.00 -14.42
CA ALA A 203 10.75 -10.36 -14.66
C ALA A 203 9.80 -11.40 -14.05
N ARG A 204 9.32 -11.16 -12.82
CA ARG A 204 8.35 -12.04 -12.16
C ARG A 204 7.04 -12.09 -12.92
N PHE A 205 6.51 -10.95 -13.37
CA PHE A 205 5.29 -10.89 -14.17
C PHE A 205 5.39 -11.74 -15.44
N LEU A 206 6.48 -11.61 -16.20
CA LEU A 206 6.71 -12.38 -17.42
C LEU A 206 6.75 -13.90 -17.16
N ILE A 207 7.34 -14.32 -16.03
CA ILE A 207 7.34 -15.73 -15.61
C ILE A 207 5.91 -16.20 -15.33
N LEU A 208 5.11 -15.43 -14.58
CA LEU A 208 3.71 -15.78 -14.29
C LEU A 208 2.88 -15.90 -15.58
N GLN A 209 3.14 -15.02 -16.55
CA GLN A 209 2.47 -15.04 -17.85
C GLN A 209 2.83 -16.30 -18.63
N HIS A 210 4.11 -16.67 -18.66
CA HIS A 210 4.56 -17.90 -19.31
C HIS A 210 3.97 -19.16 -18.67
N GLN A 211 3.74 -19.14 -17.35
CA GLN A 211 3.10 -20.23 -16.59
C GLN A 211 1.57 -20.30 -16.78
N GLY A 212 0.97 -19.37 -17.54
CA GLY A 212 -0.47 -19.36 -17.80
C GLY A 212 -1.32 -18.89 -16.63
N MET A 213 -0.76 -18.18 -15.65
CA MET A 213 -1.49 -17.66 -14.47
C MET A 213 -2.29 -16.38 -14.78
N ASN A 214 -3.10 -16.43 -15.85
CA ASN A 214 -3.81 -15.27 -16.41
C ASN A 214 -4.77 -14.59 -15.42
N GLU A 215 -5.43 -15.36 -14.55
CA GLU A 215 -6.36 -14.79 -13.56
C GLU A 215 -5.63 -13.90 -12.54
N ARG A 216 -4.50 -14.36 -12.01
CA ARG A 216 -3.66 -13.60 -11.07
C ARG A 216 -3.11 -12.33 -11.73
N ILE A 217 -2.69 -12.45 -12.98
CA ILE A 217 -2.10 -11.36 -13.76
C ILE A 217 -3.04 -10.18 -13.94
N ARG A 218 -4.35 -10.41 -14.13
CA ARG A 218 -5.35 -9.34 -14.29
C ARG A 218 -5.34 -8.35 -13.12
N HIS A 219 -5.09 -8.83 -11.90
CA HIS A 219 -5.00 -7.99 -10.71
C HIS A 219 -3.71 -7.15 -10.64
N LEU A 220 -2.73 -7.47 -11.50
CA LEU A 220 -1.44 -6.79 -11.58
C LEU A 220 -1.36 -5.82 -12.77
N GLU A 221 -2.40 -5.67 -13.59
CA GLU A 221 -2.37 -4.77 -14.76
C GLU A 221 -2.13 -3.30 -14.37
N GLY A 222 -2.56 -2.88 -13.19
CA GLY A 222 -2.25 -1.54 -12.66
C GLY A 222 -0.77 -1.31 -12.34
N PHE A 223 0.09 -2.31 -12.44
CA PHE A 223 1.54 -2.17 -12.23
C PHE A 223 2.23 -1.38 -13.34
N TRP A 224 1.77 -1.55 -14.59
CA TRP A 224 2.49 -1.08 -15.77
C TRP A 224 2.73 0.43 -15.78
N VAL A 225 1.83 1.20 -15.16
CA VAL A 225 1.94 2.66 -15.02
C VAL A 225 3.08 3.12 -14.12
N ASN A 226 3.61 2.25 -13.25
CA ASN A 226 4.71 2.61 -12.33
C ASN A 226 6.10 2.36 -12.93
N LEU A 227 6.16 1.63 -14.05
CA LEU A 227 7.40 1.34 -14.72
C LEU A 227 8.05 2.63 -15.22
N PRO A 228 9.39 2.72 -15.15
CA PRO A 228 10.07 3.83 -15.81
C PRO A 228 9.71 3.81 -17.29
N THR A 229 9.03 4.85 -17.77
CA THR A 229 8.97 5.11 -19.21
C THR A 229 10.40 5.18 -19.68
N SER A 230 10.80 4.31 -20.61
CA SER A 230 12.15 4.33 -21.19
C SER A 230 12.54 5.78 -21.42
N PRO A 231 13.72 6.24 -20.95
CA PRO A 231 14.15 7.60 -21.18
C PRO A 231 13.97 7.84 -22.67
N SER A 232 13.08 8.77 -23.04
CA SER A 232 12.89 9.09 -24.45
C SER A 232 14.29 9.34 -24.99
N ALA A 233 14.63 8.75 -26.12
CA ALA A 233 15.93 8.91 -26.77
C ALA A 233 16.12 10.36 -27.28
N ALA A 234 16.07 11.31 -26.36
CA ALA A 234 16.33 12.72 -26.43
C ALA A 234 17.22 12.96 -25.21
N GLU A 235 18.52 13.17 -25.31
CA GLU A 235 19.24 13.94 -26.31
C GLU A 235 20.52 13.17 -26.69
N SER A 236 20.72 12.93 -27.98
CA SER A 236 22.01 12.61 -28.59
C SER A 236 22.14 13.43 -29.86
#